data_AF-A0A9R1V9X2-F1
#
_entry.id   AF-A0A9R1V9X2-F1
#
_cell.length_a   1.000
_cell.length_b   1.000
_cell.length_c   1.000
_cell.angle_alpha   90.00
_cell.angle_beta   90.00
_cell.angle_gamma   90.00
#
_symmetry.space_group_name_H-M   'P 1'
#
loop_
_entity.id
_entity.type
_entity.pdbx_description
1 polymer ?
#
loop_
_entity_poly.entity_id
_entity_poly.type
_entity_poly.pdbx_seq_one_letter_code
_entity_poly.pdbx_strand_id
1 'polypeptide(L)'
;MGFLRTVAASSTATAVTAAATALALNSLSPSSSSSYTYNFTKPFLNSFPSTPNRFDLNKTHTKPPSALHMDAKPALMYDAELPEVMTEFMVDMSCEGCVKVVKNKLQTVNGVKSIDVDLSNQVVRIFGSSPVKTMAEALEQTGRKARLIGQGSPGDVLISAAVAEFKGPKIFGVVRLAQISMELARIEANFSGLSPGKKHAWSINEYGDLTKGVASTGKTFNKAVGDLGTLEVDERGEAFFSGVKKDLTVADLIGRAIAVYESEDRSDNGIAAAVIARSAGVGENYKKLCTCDGTTIWEATNADYVSSKV
;
A
#
# COMPACT_ATOMS: atom_id res chain seq x y z
N MET A 1 -39.14 17.05 -76.22
CA MET A 1 -38.85 16.14 -75.10
C MET A 1 -37.99 16.92 -74.11
N GLY A 2 -38.36 17.30 -72.89
CA GLY A 2 -39.51 17.03 -72.03
C GLY A 2 -39.15 17.70 -70.70
N PHE A 3 -39.99 18.67 -70.31
CA PHE A 3 -40.07 19.48 -69.09
C PHE A 3 -39.16 19.20 -67.88
N LEU A 4 -38.48 20.29 -67.45
CA LEU A 4 -37.97 20.51 -66.10
C LEU A 4 -39.09 20.34 -65.05
N ARG A 5 -38.80 19.61 -63.96
CA ARG A 5 -39.59 19.60 -62.73
C ARG A 5 -38.76 20.17 -61.59
N THR A 6 -39.20 21.33 -61.11
CA THR A 6 -38.82 21.98 -59.87
C THR A 6 -39.52 21.27 -58.70
N VAL A 7 -38.79 20.97 -57.63
CA VAL A 7 -39.37 20.62 -56.32
C VAL A 7 -38.77 21.58 -55.30
N ALA A 8 -39.65 22.36 -54.67
CA ALA A 8 -39.34 23.27 -53.58
C ALA A 8 -39.13 22.48 -52.29
N ALA A 9 -38.08 22.83 -51.54
CA ALA A 9 -37.89 22.40 -50.16
C ALA A 9 -37.85 23.63 -49.26
N SER A 10 -38.80 23.69 -48.34
CA SER A 10 -38.96 24.72 -47.32
C SER A 10 -37.93 24.53 -46.21
N SER A 11 -37.12 25.54 -45.94
CA SER A 11 -36.31 25.62 -44.72
C SER A 11 -36.60 26.93 -43.99
N THR A 12 -37.28 26.80 -42.86
CA THR A 12 -37.58 27.85 -41.89
C THR A 12 -36.28 28.41 -41.30
N ALA A 13 -36.05 29.71 -41.45
CA ALA A 13 -35.01 30.47 -40.75
C ALA A 13 -35.66 31.21 -39.58
N THR A 14 -35.36 30.78 -38.34
CA THR A 14 -35.69 31.51 -37.12
C THR A 14 -34.54 32.45 -36.76
N ALA A 15 -34.92 33.70 -36.48
CA ALA A 15 -34.04 34.83 -36.22
C ALA A 15 -33.23 34.66 -34.92
N VAL A 16 -31.95 35.02 -34.99
CA VAL A 16 -31.07 35.20 -33.82
C VAL A 16 -31.22 36.64 -33.35
N THR A 17 -31.93 36.84 -32.25
CA THR A 17 -31.91 38.10 -31.49
C THR A 17 -30.83 38.03 -30.42
N ALA A 18 -29.84 38.90 -30.52
CA ALA A 18 -28.86 39.17 -29.48
C ALA A 18 -29.52 39.95 -28.34
N ALA A 19 -29.37 39.45 -27.11
CA ALA A 19 -29.63 40.21 -25.89
C ALA A 19 -28.42 40.06 -24.96
N ALA A 20 -27.72 41.17 -24.77
CA ALA A 20 -26.70 41.32 -23.76
C ALA A 20 -27.39 41.57 -22.40
N THR A 21 -27.05 40.78 -21.37
CA THR A 21 -27.43 41.08 -19.99
C THR A 21 -26.30 40.74 -19.03
N ALA A 22 -25.75 41.82 -18.48
CA ALA A 22 -25.10 42.03 -17.19
C ALA A 22 -24.64 40.82 -16.35
N LEU A 23 -23.33 40.83 -16.07
CA LEU A 23 -22.69 40.16 -14.93
C LEU A 23 -23.27 40.69 -13.61
N ALA A 24 -23.97 39.83 -12.87
CA ALA A 24 -24.25 40.03 -11.46
C ALA A 24 -23.39 39.06 -10.65
N LEU A 25 -22.41 39.62 -9.92
CA LEU A 25 -21.66 38.94 -8.88
C LEU A 25 -22.62 38.61 -7.73
N ASN A 26 -22.95 37.34 -7.55
CA ASN A 26 -23.55 36.86 -6.30
C ASN A 26 -22.45 36.30 -5.41
N SER A 27 -22.12 37.10 -4.40
CA SER A 27 -21.39 36.72 -3.20
C SER A 27 -22.19 35.66 -2.42
N LEU A 28 -21.69 34.44 -2.35
CA LEU A 28 -22.14 33.46 -1.36
C LEU A 28 -21.32 33.63 -0.08
N SER A 29 -22.05 33.92 1.00
CA SER A 29 -21.58 33.90 2.38
C SER A 29 -21.12 32.50 2.80
N PRO A 30 -20.12 32.39 3.70
CA PRO A 30 -19.58 31.12 4.15
C PRO A 30 -20.48 30.47 5.21
N SER A 31 -20.91 29.24 4.96
CA SER A 31 -21.54 28.39 5.98
C SER A 31 -20.49 27.69 6.84
N SER A 32 -20.70 27.79 8.15
CA SER A 32 -19.85 27.40 9.28
C SER A 32 -19.12 26.06 9.17
N SER A 33 -17.80 26.11 9.32
CA SER A 33 -16.98 24.97 9.73
C SER A 33 -17.04 24.80 11.25
N SER A 34 -17.58 23.68 11.72
CA SER A 34 -17.53 23.29 13.13
C SER A 34 -16.11 22.83 13.49
N SER A 35 -15.36 23.71 14.14
CA SER A 35 -14.04 23.40 14.72
C SER A 35 -14.22 22.61 16.02
N TYR A 36 -13.84 21.34 16.03
CA TYR A 36 -13.68 20.60 17.29
C TYR A 36 -12.30 20.90 17.87
N THR A 37 -12.27 21.76 18.89
CA THR A 37 -11.09 22.08 19.70
C THR A 37 -10.88 20.99 20.76
N TYR A 38 -9.75 20.27 20.69
CA TYR A 38 -9.27 19.44 21.79
C TYR A 38 -8.52 20.31 22.80
N ASN A 39 -9.10 20.50 24.00
CA ASN A 39 -8.43 21.13 25.13
C ASN A 39 -7.51 20.13 25.83
N PHE A 40 -6.19 20.36 25.76
CA PHE A 40 -5.22 19.64 26.58
C PHE A 40 -4.71 20.56 27.69
N THR A 41 -5.18 20.33 28.91
CA THR A 41 -4.71 20.97 30.15
C THR A 41 -3.38 20.35 30.57
N LYS A 42 -2.30 21.14 30.61
CA LYS A 42 -1.00 20.76 31.18
C LYS A 42 -1.05 20.90 32.71
N PRO A 43 -0.52 19.96 33.50
CA PRO A 43 -0.14 20.23 34.88
C PRO A 43 1.27 20.84 34.95
N PHE A 44 1.38 21.80 35.86
CA PHE A 44 2.57 22.49 36.32
C PHE A 44 3.65 21.54 36.85
N LEU A 45 4.92 21.86 36.59
CA LEU A 45 6.08 21.34 37.32
C LEU A 45 6.72 22.52 38.08
N ASN A 46 6.70 22.43 39.41
CA ASN A 46 7.40 23.36 40.30
C ASN A 46 8.88 23.00 40.38
N SER A 47 9.73 23.99 40.12
CA SER A 47 11.14 24.07 40.47
C SER A 47 11.33 24.41 41.96
N PHE A 48 12.42 23.95 42.59
CA PHE A 48 13.30 24.73 43.52
C PHE A 48 14.46 23.83 44.05
N PRO A 49 15.57 24.41 44.58
CA PRO A 49 16.95 24.02 44.23
C PRO A 49 17.86 23.74 45.45
N SER A 50 19.20 23.70 45.23
CA SER A 50 20.37 23.92 46.14
C SER A 50 21.35 22.70 46.22
N THR A 51 22.53 22.69 45.57
CA THR A 51 23.87 23.31 45.85
C THR A 51 24.75 22.49 46.83
N PRO A 52 26.10 22.63 46.87
CA PRO A 52 27.03 21.55 46.48
C PRO A 52 27.87 21.04 47.67
N ASN A 53 28.65 19.97 47.49
CA ASN A 53 29.91 19.82 48.24
C ASN A 53 30.89 18.83 47.60
N ARG A 54 32.16 19.21 47.72
CA ARG A 54 33.39 18.61 47.21
C ARG A 54 34.10 17.90 48.36
N PHE A 55 34.55 16.66 48.18
CA PHE A 55 35.68 16.09 48.93
C PHE A 55 36.40 14.99 48.11
N ASP A 56 37.73 15.12 48.06
CA ASP A 56 38.72 14.18 47.53
C ASP A 56 38.92 12.96 48.45
N LEU A 57 39.19 11.77 47.89
CA LEU A 57 40.25 10.87 48.40
C LEU A 57 40.65 9.74 47.43
N ASN A 58 41.97 9.60 47.22
CA ASN A 58 42.70 8.50 46.59
C ASN A 58 42.47 7.12 47.26
N LYS A 59 42.45 6.01 46.50
CA LYS A 59 43.47 4.92 46.51
C LYS A 59 43.14 3.69 45.63
N THR A 60 44.11 3.32 44.81
CA THR A 60 44.64 1.96 44.47
C THR A 60 43.72 0.80 44.01
N HIS A 61 44.00 0.37 42.77
CA HIS A 61 44.42 -0.98 42.34
C HIS A 61 43.55 -2.20 42.74
N THR A 62 42.88 -2.81 41.75
CA THR A 62 42.86 -4.27 41.48
C THR A 62 42.03 -4.58 40.23
N LYS A 63 42.58 -5.41 39.35
CA LYS A 63 41.91 -6.05 38.20
C LYS A 63 41.31 -7.36 38.71
N PRO A 64 40.07 -7.75 38.36
CA PRO A 64 39.89 -8.96 37.51
C PRO A 64 38.56 -8.90 36.69
N PRO A 65 38.11 -10.00 36.04
CA PRO A 65 38.69 -10.65 34.88
C PRO A 65 37.74 -10.63 33.65
N SER A 66 38.29 -11.04 32.50
CA SER A 66 37.64 -11.66 31.34
C SER A 66 36.25 -11.20 30.94
N ALA A 67 36.18 -10.33 29.92
CA ALA A 67 35.00 -10.10 29.12
C ALA A 67 34.58 -11.42 28.45
N LEU A 68 33.50 -12.01 28.94
CA LEU A 68 32.76 -13.03 28.21
C LEU A 68 32.22 -12.40 26.92
N HIS A 69 32.34 -13.16 25.83
CA HIS A 69 31.56 -12.96 24.60
C HIS A 69 30.12 -12.65 24.99
N MET A 70 29.68 -11.42 24.72
CA MET A 70 28.26 -11.16 24.56
C MET A 70 27.96 -11.41 23.10
N ASP A 71 27.22 -12.49 22.86
CA ASP A 71 26.53 -12.75 21.61
C ASP A 71 25.95 -11.44 21.09
N ALA A 72 26.38 -11.07 19.88
CA ALA A 72 25.66 -10.08 19.10
C ALA A 72 24.27 -10.65 18.84
N LYS A 73 23.32 -10.24 19.68
CA LYS A 73 21.88 -10.39 19.44
C LYS A 73 21.64 -9.94 18.00
N PRO A 74 21.12 -10.80 17.10
CA PRO A 74 20.79 -10.37 15.76
C PRO A 74 19.83 -9.19 15.87
N ALA A 75 20.08 -8.15 15.10
CA ALA A 75 19.24 -6.96 15.03
C ALA A 75 17.85 -7.37 14.53
N LEU A 76 16.97 -7.72 15.47
CA LEU A 76 15.52 -7.70 15.29
C LEU A 76 15.13 -6.24 15.07
N MET A 77 14.70 -5.89 13.86
CA MET A 77 13.84 -4.73 13.66
C MET A 77 12.42 -5.20 13.39
N TYR A 78 11.69 -5.47 14.47
CA TYR A 78 10.24 -5.38 14.54
C TYR A 78 9.92 -4.63 15.85
N ASP A 79 9.90 -3.29 15.79
CA ASP A 79 9.35 -2.44 16.87
C ASP A 79 9.13 -0.98 16.45
N ALA A 80 9.02 -0.70 15.14
CA ALA A 80 8.48 0.56 14.66
C ALA A 80 7.04 0.29 14.20
N GLU A 81 6.06 0.86 14.89
CA GLU A 81 4.66 0.82 14.47
C GLU A 81 4.56 1.30 13.01
N LEU A 82 3.98 0.49 12.13
CA LEU A 82 3.83 0.86 10.72
C LEU A 82 2.95 2.11 10.62
N PRO A 83 3.24 3.05 9.71
CA PRO A 83 2.39 4.19 9.49
C PRO A 83 0.99 3.76 9.09
N GLU A 84 0.04 4.57 9.50
CA GLU A 84 -1.37 4.30 9.28
C GLU A 84 -1.75 4.55 7.83
N VAL A 85 -2.55 3.65 7.30
CA VAL A 85 -3.16 3.77 5.98
C VAL A 85 -4.62 3.42 6.06
N MET A 86 -5.38 3.95 5.11
CA MET A 86 -6.70 3.42 4.82
C MET A 86 -6.53 2.26 3.84
N THR A 87 -7.12 1.11 4.20
CA THR A 87 -7.12 -0.12 3.42
C THR A 87 -8.57 -0.51 3.15
N GLU A 88 -8.91 -0.73 1.89
CA GLU A 88 -10.26 -1.03 1.43
C GLU A 88 -10.33 -2.48 0.92
N PHE A 89 -11.22 -3.26 1.51
CA PHE A 89 -11.54 -4.63 1.09
C PHE A 89 -12.97 -4.70 0.59
N MET A 90 -13.18 -5.46 -0.47
CA MET A 90 -14.50 -5.97 -0.81
C MET A 90 -14.69 -7.31 -0.09
N VAL A 91 -15.79 -7.44 0.65
CA VAL A 91 -16.07 -8.58 1.52
C VAL A 91 -17.51 -9.03 1.30
N ASP A 92 -17.72 -10.32 1.01
CA ASP A 92 -19.06 -10.86 0.79
C ASP A 92 -19.92 -10.74 2.05
N MET A 93 -20.87 -9.81 2.04
CA MET A 93 -21.80 -9.51 3.14
C MET A 93 -23.19 -9.28 2.57
N SER A 94 -24.19 -9.98 3.10
CA SER A 94 -25.58 -9.93 2.61
C SER A 94 -26.58 -9.41 3.64
N CYS A 95 -26.15 -9.18 4.89
CA CYS A 95 -27.02 -8.68 5.96
C CYS A 95 -26.24 -7.99 7.08
N GLU A 96 -26.95 -7.31 7.98
CA GLU A 96 -26.39 -6.66 9.17
C GLU A 96 -25.69 -7.63 10.14
N GLY A 97 -26.13 -8.89 10.17
CA GLY A 97 -25.43 -9.94 10.92
C GLY A 97 -23.99 -10.15 10.41
N CYS A 98 -23.81 -10.12 9.08
CA CYS A 98 -22.50 -10.22 8.45
C CYS A 98 -21.59 -9.06 8.87
N VAL A 99 -22.13 -7.83 8.84
CA VAL A 99 -21.43 -6.61 9.25
C VAL A 99 -20.93 -6.71 10.68
N LYS A 100 -21.77 -7.17 11.61
CA LYS A 100 -21.40 -7.33 13.02
C LYS A 100 -20.26 -8.34 13.21
N VAL A 101 -20.34 -9.50 12.56
CA VAL A 101 -19.28 -10.52 12.64
C VAL A 101 -17.94 -9.98 12.13
N VAL A 102 -17.95 -9.30 10.97
CA VAL A 102 -16.76 -8.69 10.38
C VAL A 102 -16.17 -7.61 11.29
N LYS A 103 -16.98 -6.66 11.77
CA LYS A 103 -16.52 -5.59 12.67
C LYS A 103 -15.93 -6.15 13.95
N ASN A 104 -16.62 -7.07 14.61
CA ASN A 104 -16.16 -7.67 15.86
C ASN A 104 -14.81 -8.38 15.67
N LYS A 105 -14.65 -9.11 14.56
CA LYS A 105 -13.39 -9.80 14.26
C LYS A 105 -12.25 -8.81 14.03
N LEU A 106 -12.47 -7.78 13.21
CA LEU A 106 -11.44 -6.78 12.91
C LEU A 106 -11.05 -5.92 14.12
N GLN A 107 -11.98 -5.66 15.05
CA GLN A 107 -11.68 -4.93 16.28
C GLN A 107 -10.67 -5.65 17.20
N THR A 108 -10.55 -6.98 17.06
CA THR A 108 -9.54 -7.76 17.80
C THR A 108 -8.14 -7.70 17.18
N VAL A 109 -8.00 -7.14 15.97
CA VAL A 109 -6.72 -7.08 15.25
C VAL A 109 -5.90 -5.90 15.76
N ASN A 110 -4.68 -6.18 16.23
CA ASN A 110 -3.75 -5.16 16.69
C ASN A 110 -3.38 -4.20 15.53
N GLY A 111 -3.43 -2.90 15.80
CA GLY A 111 -3.13 -1.84 14.84
C GLY A 111 -4.35 -1.28 14.11
N VAL A 112 -5.54 -1.88 14.26
CA VAL A 112 -6.78 -1.35 13.70
C VAL A 112 -7.30 -0.21 14.58
N LYS A 113 -7.49 0.99 14.00
CA LYS A 113 -8.03 2.16 14.72
C LYS A 113 -9.48 2.45 14.42
N SER A 114 -9.91 2.30 13.17
CA SER A 114 -11.32 2.46 12.81
C SER A 114 -11.72 1.53 11.66
N ILE A 115 -13.01 1.16 11.65
CA ILE A 115 -13.61 0.27 10.68
C ILE A 115 -14.90 0.91 10.20
N ASP A 116 -14.95 1.24 8.91
CA ASP A 116 -16.15 1.66 8.21
C ASP A 116 -16.64 0.51 7.32
N VAL A 117 -17.95 0.27 7.32
CA VAL A 117 -18.55 -0.82 6.54
C VAL A 117 -19.72 -0.27 5.75
N ASP A 118 -19.59 -0.39 4.43
CA ASP A 118 -20.63 -0.10 3.46
C ASP A 118 -21.24 -1.42 2.99
N LEU A 119 -22.35 -1.81 3.61
CA LEU A 119 -23.05 -3.04 3.27
C LEU A 119 -23.61 -3.01 1.84
N SER A 120 -24.05 -1.85 1.36
CA SER A 120 -24.63 -1.70 0.02
C SER A 120 -23.61 -1.99 -1.07
N ASN A 121 -22.37 -1.52 -0.89
CA ASN A 121 -21.27 -1.79 -1.80
C ASN A 121 -20.45 -3.03 -1.42
N GLN A 122 -20.75 -3.69 -0.30
CA GLN A 122 -20.02 -4.82 0.25
C GLN A 122 -18.54 -4.49 0.53
N VAL A 123 -18.29 -3.29 1.05
CA VAL A 123 -16.95 -2.75 1.27
C VAL A 123 -16.67 -2.52 2.75
N VAL A 124 -15.45 -2.87 3.15
CA VAL A 124 -14.91 -2.68 4.49
C VAL A 124 -13.66 -1.82 4.36
N ARG A 125 -13.69 -0.62 4.95
CA ARG A 125 -12.55 0.28 5.04
C ARG A 125 -11.96 0.19 6.44
N ILE A 126 -10.67 -0.06 6.51
CA ILE A 126 -9.93 -0.23 7.75
C ILE A 126 -8.85 0.85 7.76
N PHE A 127 -8.86 1.68 8.80
CA PHE A 127 -7.79 2.65 9.05
C PHE A 127 -6.93 2.16 10.20
N GLY A 128 -5.62 2.08 9.98
CA GLY A 128 -4.68 1.65 11.02
C GLY A 128 -3.31 1.22 10.48
N SER A 129 -2.51 0.64 11.36
CA SER A 129 -1.13 0.20 11.13
C SER A 129 -1.01 -1.30 10.80
N SER A 130 -2.08 -2.10 10.94
CA SER A 130 -2.04 -3.55 10.70
C SER A 130 -1.60 -3.90 9.26
N PRO A 131 -0.78 -4.94 9.04
CA PRO A 131 -0.46 -5.45 7.71
C PRO A 131 -1.70 -5.95 6.94
N VAL A 132 -1.68 -5.81 5.61
CA VAL A 132 -2.75 -6.28 4.71
C VAL A 132 -3.01 -7.76 4.90
N LYS A 133 -1.95 -8.57 5.00
CA LYS A 133 -2.05 -10.01 5.21
C LYS A 133 -2.84 -10.34 6.48
N THR A 134 -2.51 -9.68 7.60
CA THR A 134 -3.19 -9.89 8.88
C THR A 134 -4.67 -9.50 8.81
N MET A 135 -5.01 -8.40 8.14
CA MET A 135 -6.41 -8.00 7.95
C MET A 135 -7.16 -8.96 7.03
N ALA A 136 -6.54 -9.41 5.94
CA ALA A 136 -7.12 -10.38 5.01
C ALA A 136 -7.41 -11.71 5.71
N GLU A 137 -6.45 -12.27 6.46
CA GLU A 137 -6.63 -13.50 7.24
C GLU A 137 -7.74 -13.35 8.29
N ALA A 138 -7.82 -12.19 8.96
CA ALA A 138 -8.87 -11.93 9.93
C ALA A 138 -10.27 -11.91 9.28
N LEU A 139 -10.39 -11.34 8.08
CA LEU A 139 -11.63 -11.34 7.30
C LEU A 139 -11.98 -12.77 6.83
N GLU A 140 -11.02 -13.53 6.33
CA GLU A 140 -11.22 -14.91 5.88
C GLU A 140 -11.65 -15.84 7.02
N GLN A 141 -11.14 -15.62 8.24
CA GLN A 141 -11.55 -16.35 9.46
C GLN A 141 -13.03 -16.12 9.82
N THR A 142 -13.70 -15.13 9.24
CA THR A 142 -15.16 -14.97 9.38
C THR A 142 -15.96 -15.89 8.44
N GLY A 143 -15.28 -16.71 7.63
CA GLY A 143 -15.88 -17.56 6.61
C GLY A 143 -16.27 -16.80 5.33
N ARG A 144 -15.66 -15.63 5.10
CA ARG A 144 -16.01 -14.72 3.99
C ARG A 144 -14.83 -14.55 3.06
N LYS A 145 -15.11 -14.50 1.76
CA LYS A 145 -14.14 -14.08 0.76
C LYS A 145 -13.89 -12.57 0.94
N ALA A 146 -12.62 -12.20 1.03
CA ALA A 146 -12.18 -10.83 1.12
C ALA A 146 -11.13 -10.55 0.05
N ARG A 147 -11.27 -9.42 -0.65
CA ARG A 147 -10.33 -8.99 -1.69
C ARG A 147 -9.91 -7.56 -1.43
N LEU A 148 -8.61 -7.32 -1.41
CA LEU A 148 -8.08 -5.97 -1.35
C LEU A 148 -8.44 -5.22 -2.65
N ILE A 149 -9.06 -4.05 -2.52
CA ILE A 149 -9.47 -3.22 -3.66
C ILE A 149 -8.87 -1.81 -3.63
N GLY A 150 -8.34 -1.36 -2.49
CA GLY A 150 -7.68 -0.05 -2.41
C GLY A 150 -6.76 0.09 -1.20
N GLN A 151 -5.69 0.88 -1.35
CA GLN A 151 -4.83 1.31 -0.25
C GLN A 151 -4.37 2.75 -0.44
N GLY A 152 -4.19 3.49 0.64
CA GLY A 152 -3.60 4.81 0.57
C GLY A 152 -3.87 5.66 1.81
N SER A 153 -3.25 6.83 1.86
CA SER A 153 -3.62 7.87 2.80
C SER A 153 -4.90 8.57 2.32
N PRO A 154 -5.86 8.88 3.21
CA PRO A 154 -6.99 9.75 2.88
C PRO A 154 -6.47 11.18 2.63
N GLY A 155 -6.17 11.51 1.38
CA GLY A 155 -5.68 12.81 0.94
C GLY A 155 -5.43 12.84 -0.57
N ASP A 156 -5.19 14.03 -1.14
CA ASP A 156 -5.05 14.27 -2.58
C ASP A 156 -3.71 13.75 -3.15
N VAL A 157 -3.46 12.44 -3.07
CA VAL A 157 -2.32 11.79 -3.73
C VAL A 157 -2.80 11.13 -5.01
N LEU A 158 -2.38 11.65 -6.17
CA LEU A 158 -2.81 11.16 -7.50
C LEU A 158 -2.46 9.69 -7.80
N ILE A 159 -1.40 9.15 -7.16
CA ILE A 159 -1.02 7.73 -7.24
C ILE A 159 -0.72 7.27 -5.82
N SER A 160 -1.73 6.74 -5.14
CA SER A 160 -1.64 6.31 -3.76
C SER A 160 -1.13 4.87 -3.60
N ALA A 161 -1.25 4.04 -4.65
CA ALA A 161 -0.89 2.63 -4.56
C ALA A 161 -0.23 2.06 -5.84
N ALA A 162 0.64 1.07 -5.63
CA ALA A 162 1.22 0.26 -6.68
C ALA A 162 1.37 -1.21 -6.23
N VAL A 163 1.49 -2.10 -7.21
CA VAL A 163 1.66 -3.54 -6.97
C VAL A 163 2.67 -4.13 -7.96
N ALA A 164 3.50 -5.04 -7.48
CA ALA A 164 4.31 -5.92 -8.32
C ALA A 164 3.95 -7.38 -7.99
N GLU A 165 3.58 -8.15 -9.01
CA GLU A 165 3.09 -9.52 -8.87
C GLU A 165 4.04 -10.50 -9.57
N PHE A 166 4.53 -11.48 -8.80
CA PHE A 166 5.37 -12.57 -9.26
C PHE A 166 4.48 -13.80 -9.47
N LYS A 167 4.38 -14.26 -10.72
CA LYS A 167 3.44 -15.32 -11.14
C LYS A 167 4.11 -16.68 -11.38
N GLY A 168 5.34 -16.88 -10.89
CA GLY A 168 6.10 -18.09 -11.13
C GLY A 168 6.82 -18.13 -12.50
N PRO A 169 7.38 -19.28 -12.89
CA PRO A 169 7.25 -20.57 -12.19
C PRO A 169 8.19 -20.74 -10.98
N LYS A 170 9.21 -19.88 -10.84
CA LYS A 170 10.22 -20.04 -9.78
C LYS A 170 9.73 -19.60 -8.40
N ILE A 171 9.17 -18.41 -8.32
CA ILE A 171 8.62 -17.83 -7.09
C ILE A 171 7.27 -17.21 -7.37
N PHE A 172 6.39 -17.28 -6.38
CA PHE A 172 5.13 -16.54 -6.38
C PHE A 172 5.19 -15.46 -5.32
N GLY A 173 4.52 -14.34 -5.56
CA GLY A 173 4.54 -13.28 -4.56
C GLY A 173 3.86 -12.00 -5.00
N VAL A 174 3.55 -11.18 -4.02
CA VAL A 174 2.93 -9.87 -4.22
C VAL A 174 3.64 -8.86 -3.35
N VAL A 175 4.12 -7.78 -3.98
CA VAL A 175 4.63 -6.59 -3.29
C VAL A 175 3.62 -5.47 -3.49
N ARG A 176 3.17 -4.87 -2.39
CA ARG A 176 2.25 -3.73 -2.36
C ARG A 176 3.00 -2.52 -1.85
N LEU A 177 2.82 -1.39 -2.54
CA LEU A 177 3.38 -0.12 -2.16
C LEU A 177 2.22 0.85 -1.96
N ALA A 178 2.18 1.52 -0.81
CA ALA A 178 1.20 2.54 -0.49
C ALA A 178 1.90 3.84 -0.11
N GLN A 179 1.54 4.93 -0.77
CA GLN A 179 2.05 6.27 -0.44
C GLN A 179 1.36 6.76 0.83
N ILE A 180 2.16 7.09 1.84
CA ILE A 180 1.69 7.62 3.13
C ILE A 180 1.69 9.15 3.11
N SER A 181 2.81 9.70 2.66
CA SER A 181 3.06 11.13 2.48
C SER A 181 4.04 11.32 1.32
N MET A 182 4.37 12.55 0.95
CA MET A 182 5.33 12.82 -0.12
C MET A 182 6.72 12.21 0.11
N GLU A 183 7.09 11.93 1.37
CA GLU A 183 8.42 11.48 1.78
C GLU A 183 8.43 10.04 2.32
N LEU A 184 7.28 9.35 2.33
CA LEU A 184 7.18 8.04 2.96
C LEU A 184 6.25 7.12 2.19
N ALA A 185 6.78 5.96 1.80
CA ALA A 185 6.02 4.85 1.25
C ALA A 185 6.08 3.66 2.21
N ARG A 186 4.96 2.97 2.37
CA ARG A 186 4.85 1.68 3.04
C ARG A 186 4.97 0.58 2.00
N ILE A 187 5.75 -0.45 2.31
CA ILE A 187 6.00 -1.60 1.45
C ILE A 187 5.63 -2.85 2.22
N GLU A 188 4.77 -3.68 1.61
CA GLU A 188 4.41 -4.99 2.12
C GLU A 188 4.66 -6.04 1.06
N ALA A 189 5.38 -7.11 1.41
CA ALA A 189 5.68 -8.19 0.49
C ALA A 189 5.40 -9.55 1.10
N ASN A 190 4.89 -10.45 0.27
CA ASN A 190 4.68 -11.85 0.59
C ASN A 190 5.22 -12.66 -0.59
N PHE A 191 6.12 -13.61 -0.30
CA PHE A 191 6.72 -14.48 -1.30
C PHE A 191 6.63 -15.93 -0.86
N SER A 192 6.48 -16.82 -1.84
CA SER A 192 6.54 -18.27 -1.68
C SER A 192 7.40 -18.92 -2.78
N GLY A 193 7.95 -20.09 -2.48
CA GLY A 193 8.85 -20.82 -3.37
C GLY A 193 10.30 -20.34 -3.36
N LEU A 194 10.69 -19.54 -2.37
CA LEU A 194 12.10 -19.16 -2.15
C LEU A 194 12.88 -20.33 -1.52
N SER A 195 14.22 -20.28 -1.61
CA SER A 195 15.09 -21.30 -1.02
C SER A 195 14.94 -21.30 0.52
N PRO A 196 14.45 -22.38 1.14
CA PRO A 196 14.15 -22.38 2.58
C PRO A 196 15.38 -22.11 3.45
N GLY A 197 15.19 -21.33 4.52
CA GLY A 197 16.25 -21.00 5.50
C GLY A 197 17.37 -20.12 4.95
N LYS A 198 17.26 -19.62 3.72
CA LYS A 198 18.22 -18.69 3.13
C LYS A 198 17.72 -17.25 3.22
N LYS A 199 18.64 -16.35 2.91
CA LYS A 199 18.42 -14.92 2.81
C LYS A 199 18.57 -14.49 1.35
N HIS A 200 17.61 -13.72 0.88
CA HIS A 200 17.51 -13.30 -0.52
C HIS A 200 17.54 -11.78 -0.62
N ALA A 201 18.46 -11.21 -1.40
CA ALA A 201 18.40 -9.78 -1.64
C ALA A 201 17.25 -9.41 -2.58
N TRP A 202 16.75 -8.20 -2.45
CA TRP A 202 15.73 -7.67 -3.35
C TRP A 202 15.89 -6.15 -3.50
N SER A 203 15.49 -5.64 -4.66
CA SER A 203 15.63 -4.22 -4.98
C SER A 203 14.61 -3.76 -6.02
N ILE A 204 14.39 -2.45 -6.08
CA ILE A 204 13.74 -1.78 -7.19
C ILE A 204 14.83 -1.45 -8.22
N ASN A 205 14.63 -1.87 -9.46
CA ASN A 205 15.57 -1.67 -10.57
C ASN A 205 15.06 -0.63 -11.56
N GLU A 206 15.95 -0.10 -12.38
CA GLU A 206 15.69 1.04 -13.26
C GLU A 206 14.56 0.81 -14.26
N TYR A 207 14.47 -0.39 -14.84
CA TYR A 207 13.58 -0.69 -15.95
C TYR A 207 12.60 -1.83 -15.62
N GLY A 208 11.37 -1.68 -16.07
CA GLY A 208 10.35 -2.75 -16.13
C GLY A 208 10.50 -3.67 -17.33
N ASP A 209 11.72 -3.87 -17.86
CA ASP A 209 11.96 -4.79 -18.97
C ASP A 209 12.20 -6.21 -18.44
N LEU A 210 11.24 -7.10 -18.69
CA LEU A 210 11.28 -8.51 -18.28
C LEU A 210 11.69 -9.47 -19.41
N THR A 211 12.12 -8.96 -20.59
CA THR A 211 12.47 -9.80 -21.75
C THR A 211 13.56 -10.82 -21.47
N LYS A 212 14.47 -10.54 -20.53
CA LYS A 212 15.51 -11.44 -20.04
C LYS A 212 15.46 -11.63 -18.52
N GLY A 213 14.27 -11.54 -17.94
CA GLY A 213 14.08 -11.61 -16.49
C GLY A 213 14.80 -10.47 -15.78
N VAL A 214 15.49 -10.75 -14.67
CA VAL A 214 16.19 -9.74 -13.87
C VAL A 214 17.32 -9.05 -14.67
N ALA A 215 17.98 -9.76 -15.60
CA ALA A 215 19.11 -9.24 -16.36
C ALA A 215 18.77 -8.04 -17.27
N SER A 216 17.50 -7.88 -17.68
CA SER A 216 17.03 -6.74 -18.49
C SER A 216 16.50 -5.58 -17.65
N THR A 217 16.38 -5.71 -16.32
CA THR A 217 15.80 -4.66 -15.47
C THR A 217 16.74 -3.50 -15.15
N GLY A 218 18.00 -3.56 -15.61
CA GLY A 218 19.01 -2.54 -15.33
C GLY A 218 19.59 -2.63 -13.93
N LYS A 219 20.16 -1.52 -13.43
CA LYS A 219 20.75 -1.46 -12.08
C LYS A 219 19.68 -1.14 -11.04
N THR A 220 20.03 -1.21 -9.76
CA THR A 220 19.17 -0.70 -8.68
C THR A 220 18.84 0.77 -8.90
N PHE A 221 17.55 1.08 -8.98
CA PHE A 221 17.03 2.44 -9.11
C PHE A 221 17.40 3.23 -7.86
N ASN A 222 18.21 4.29 -8.01
CA ASN A 222 18.72 5.12 -6.90
C ASN A 222 19.12 4.28 -5.68
N LYS A 223 20.41 3.93 -5.59
CA LYS A 223 20.96 2.98 -4.62
C LYS A 223 20.51 3.20 -3.16
N ALA A 224 20.21 4.43 -2.73
CA ALA A 224 19.71 4.69 -1.37
C ALA A 224 18.26 4.20 -1.16
N VAL A 225 17.39 4.38 -2.16
CA VAL A 225 15.95 4.12 -2.04
C VAL A 225 15.51 2.82 -2.70
N GLY A 226 16.13 2.40 -3.80
CA GLY A 226 15.78 1.15 -4.47
C GLY A 226 16.36 -0.10 -3.81
N ASP A 227 17.34 0.04 -2.91
CA ASP A 227 17.80 -1.07 -2.10
C ASP A 227 16.77 -1.40 -1.01
N LEU A 228 16.12 -2.55 -1.11
CA LEU A 228 15.11 -3.01 -0.14
C LEU A 228 15.70 -3.94 0.93
N GLY A 229 17.01 -4.17 0.90
CA GLY A 229 17.73 -5.05 1.82
C GLY A 229 17.55 -6.52 1.45
N THR A 230 17.22 -7.32 2.47
CA THR A 230 17.23 -8.78 2.43
C THR A 230 15.93 -9.34 2.98
N LEU A 231 15.38 -10.34 2.29
CA LEU A 231 14.25 -11.15 2.71
C LEU A 231 14.77 -12.34 3.52
N GLU A 232 14.18 -12.56 4.68
CA GLU A 232 14.41 -13.77 5.49
C GLU A 232 13.33 -14.79 5.15
N VAL A 233 13.76 -16.00 4.76
CA VAL A 233 12.86 -17.07 4.30
C VAL A 233 12.72 -18.12 5.39
N ASP A 234 11.49 -18.51 5.69
CA ASP A 234 11.20 -19.57 6.65
C ASP A 234 11.52 -20.97 6.08
N GLU A 235 11.36 -22.00 6.91
CA GLU A 235 11.62 -23.40 6.52
C GLU A 235 10.66 -23.92 5.43
N ARG A 236 9.55 -23.21 5.17
CA ARG A 236 8.57 -23.55 4.14
C ARG A 236 8.84 -22.85 2.81
N GLY A 237 9.88 -22.00 2.74
CA GLY A 237 10.18 -21.21 1.54
C GLY A 237 9.31 -19.95 1.43
N GLU A 238 8.73 -19.49 2.54
CA GLU A 238 7.88 -18.30 2.62
C GLU A 238 8.68 -17.11 3.19
N ALA A 239 8.46 -15.92 2.64
CA ALA A 239 9.04 -14.69 3.18
C ALA A 239 7.96 -13.60 3.31
N PHE A 240 7.98 -12.92 4.45
CA PHE A 240 7.06 -11.83 4.78
C PHE A 240 7.84 -10.58 5.16
N PHE A 241 7.54 -9.47 4.50
CA PHE A 241 8.12 -8.17 4.79
C PHE A 241 7.03 -7.13 4.95
N SER A 242 7.14 -6.31 5.99
CA SER A 242 6.34 -5.10 6.14
C SER A 242 7.21 -4.00 6.71
N GLY A 243 7.31 -2.90 6.00
CA GLY A 243 8.20 -1.81 6.39
C GLY A 243 7.89 -0.51 5.68
N VAL A 244 8.75 0.48 5.93
CA VAL A 244 8.65 1.80 5.33
C VAL A 244 9.94 2.17 4.63
N LYS A 245 9.82 2.97 3.57
CA LYS A 245 10.94 3.58 2.88
C LYS A 245 10.75 5.09 2.83
N LYS A 246 11.72 5.80 3.38
CA LYS A 246 11.80 7.27 3.29
C LYS A 246 12.25 7.67 1.89
N ASP A 247 11.83 8.86 1.46
CA ASP A 247 12.20 9.50 0.19
C ASP A 247 11.84 8.65 -1.04
N LEU A 248 10.84 7.77 -0.89
CA LEU A 248 10.34 6.90 -1.96
C LEU A 248 8.93 7.35 -2.35
N THR A 249 8.79 7.79 -3.60
CA THR A 249 7.50 8.21 -4.17
C THR A 249 6.99 7.13 -5.12
N VAL A 250 5.80 6.58 -4.86
CA VAL A 250 5.15 5.51 -5.63
C VAL A 250 5.01 5.86 -7.11
N ALA A 251 4.71 7.12 -7.41
CA ALA A 251 4.60 7.61 -8.79
C ALA A 251 5.88 7.38 -9.61
N ASP A 252 7.06 7.53 -8.99
CA ASP A 252 8.36 7.38 -9.65
C ASP A 252 8.74 5.91 -9.90
N LEU A 253 8.00 4.98 -9.29
CA LEU A 253 8.23 3.54 -9.39
C LEU A 253 7.43 2.88 -10.50
N ILE A 254 6.37 3.54 -10.98
CA ILE A 254 5.49 2.97 -11.99
C ILE A 254 6.28 2.66 -13.27
N GLY A 255 6.19 1.42 -13.73
CA GLY A 255 6.90 0.93 -14.91
C GLY A 255 8.35 0.50 -14.65
N ARG A 256 8.84 0.59 -13.41
CA ARG A 256 10.09 -0.06 -12.96
C ARG A 256 9.83 -1.51 -12.57
N ALA A 257 10.86 -2.25 -12.17
CA ALA A 257 10.71 -3.62 -11.69
C ALA A 257 11.22 -3.78 -10.26
N ILE A 258 10.57 -4.66 -9.50
CA ILE A 258 11.17 -5.27 -8.31
C ILE A 258 11.87 -6.55 -8.73
N ALA A 259 13.13 -6.70 -8.37
CA ALA A 259 13.93 -7.89 -8.61
C ALA A 259 14.25 -8.60 -7.30
N VAL A 260 14.24 -9.94 -7.33
CA VAL A 260 14.63 -10.82 -6.22
C VAL A 260 15.83 -11.65 -6.67
N TYR A 261 16.83 -11.77 -5.81
CA TYR A 261 18.12 -12.41 -6.06
C TYR A 261 18.30 -13.67 -5.21
N GLU A 262 19.12 -14.62 -5.65
CA GLU A 262 19.41 -15.85 -4.89
C GLU A 262 20.35 -15.56 -3.71
N SER A 263 21.30 -14.65 -3.89
CA SER A 263 22.28 -14.30 -2.87
C SER A 263 22.01 -12.93 -2.24
N GLU A 264 22.51 -12.74 -1.02
CA GLU A 264 22.44 -11.44 -0.32
C GLU A 264 23.28 -10.35 -0.98
N ASP A 265 24.38 -10.73 -1.63
CA ASP A 265 25.33 -9.79 -2.26
C ASP A 265 24.93 -9.40 -3.69
N ARG A 266 23.82 -9.97 -4.22
CA ARG A 266 23.35 -9.76 -5.60
C ARG A 266 24.42 -10.09 -6.66
N SER A 267 25.31 -11.04 -6.36
CA SER A 267 26.31 -11.53 -7.31
C SER A 267 25.71 -12.44 -8.39
N ASP A 268 24.50 -12.95 -8.17
CA ASP A 268 23.76 -13.79 -9.12
C ASP A 268 22.97 -12.99 -10.17
N ASN A 269 22.44 -13.72 -11.16
CA ASN A 269 21.66 -13.15 -12.27
C ASN A 269 20.20 -12.81 -11.90
N GLY A 270 19.79 -12.97 -10.64
CA GLY A 270 18.43 -12.81 -10.17
C GLY A 270 17.55 -14.04 -10.37
N ILE A 271 16.59 -14.25 -9.47
CA ILE A 271 15.60 -15.33 -9.53
C ILE A 271 14.47 -14.93 -10.48
N ALA A 272 13.83 -13.80 -10.19
CA ALA A 272 12.66 -13.28 -10.88
C ALA A 272 12.52 -11.77 -10.66
N ALA A 273 11.82 -11.11 -11.58
CA ALA A 273 11.43 -9.71 -11.47
C ALA A 273 9.97 -9.54 -11.87
N ALA A 274 9.34 -8.50 -11.32
CA ALA A 274 7.97 -8.10 -11.63
C ALA A 274 7.87 -6.59 -11.83
N VAL A 275 7.13 -6.15 -12.85
CA VAL A 275 6.88 -4.73 -13.10
C VAL A 275 5.99 -4.17 -12.00
N ILE A 276 6.35 -2.99 -11.51
CA ILE A 276 5.55 -2.18 -10.59
C ILE A 276 4.45 -1.50 -11.40
N ALA A 277 3.23 -2.01 -11.28
CA ALA A 277 2.04 -1.50 -11.91
C ALA A 277 1.25 -0.60 -10.96
N ARG A 278 0.43 0.29 -11.53
CA ARG A 278 -0.52 1.09 -10.74
C ARG A 278 -1.52 0.16 -10.06
N SER A 279 -1.82 0.45 -8.80
CA SER A 279 -2.92 -0.18 -8.07
C SER A 279 -3.93 0.90 -7.70
N ALA A 280 -5.18 0.48 -7.50
CA ALA A 280 -6.23 1.39 -7.07
C ALA A 280 -5.95 1.92 -5.65
N GLY A 281 -6.19 3.21 -5.48
CA GLY A 281 -6.37 3.86 -4.19
C GLY A 281 -7.71 3.51 -3.54
N VAL A 282 -7.92 4.00 -2.33
CA VAL A 282 -9.21 3.84 -1.64
C VAL A 282 -10.30 4.59 -2.39
N GLY A 283 -11.42 3.94 -2.69
CA GLY A 283 -12.52 4.56 -3.43
C GLY A 283 -12.39 4.53 -4.96
N GLU A 284 -11.28 4.02 -5.50
CA GLU A 284 -11.04 4.04 -6.94
C GLU A 284 -11.51 2.77 -7.68
N ASN A 285 -11.82 1.68 -6.95
CA ASN A 285 -12.10 0.38 -7.57
C ASN A 285 -13.24 -0.40 -6.92
N TYR A 286 -14.43 -0.24 -7.50
CA TYR A 286 -15.63 -1.03 -7.19
C TYR A 286 -15.96 -2.03 -8.31
N LYS A 287 -14.97 -2.45 -9.10
CA LYS A 287 -15.23 -3.32 -10.26
C LYS A 287 -15.71 -4.70 -9.81
N LYS A 288 -16.90 -5.04 -10.29
CA LYS A 288 -17.64 -6.24 -9.91
C LYS A 288 -17.46 -7.41 -10.88
N LEU A 289 -17.49 -7.06 -12.16
CA LEU A 289 -17.49 -7.98 -13.26
C LEU A 289 -16.28 -7.70 -14.17
N CYS A 290 -15.59 -8.75 -14.57
CA CYS A 290 -14.65 -8.66 -15.67
C CYS A 290 -15.40 -8.77 -17.00
N THR A 291 -15.39 -7.72 -17.82
CA THR A 291 -16.06 -7.71 -19.12
C THR A 291 -15.37 -8.62 -20.16
N CYS A 292 -14.12 -9.01 -19.94
CA CYS A 292 -13.36 -9.83 -20.90
C CYS A 292 -13.89 -11.26 -20.99
N ASP A 293 -14.30 -11.83 -19.87
CA ASP A 293 -14.67 -13.25 -19.72
C ASP A 293 -15.97 -13.44 -18.92
N GLY A 294 -16.59 -12.37 -18.43
CA GLY A 294 -17.78 -12.44 -17.59
C GLY A 294 -17.49 -12.93 -16.17
N THR A 295 -16.22 -13.06 -15.78
CA THR A 295 -15.85 -13.55 -14.45
C THR A 295 -16.25 -12.53 -13.39
N THR A 296 -17.04 -13.00 -12.43
CA THR A 296 -17.35 -12.27 -11.21
C THR A 296 -16.09 -12.20 -10.34
N ILE A 297 -15.52 -11.00 -10.16
CA ILE A 297 -14.14 -10.81 -9.68
C ILE A 297 -13.91 -11.35 -8.25
N TRP A 298 -14.94 -11.41 -7.41
CA TRP A 298 -14.88 -11.95 -6.05
C TRP A 298 -15.16 -13.46 -5.97
N GLU A 299 -15.74 -14.05 -7.01
CA GLU A 299 -15.88 -15.50 -7.08
C GLU A 299 -14.57 -16.14 -7.53
N ALA A 300 -13.82 -15.41 -8.37
CA ALA A 300 -12.52 -15.79 -8.90
C ALA A 300 -11.50 -16.06 -7.79
N THR A 301 -11.03 -17.30 -7.78
CA THR A 301 -9.92 -17.84 -7.01
C THR A 301 -8.66 -17.90 -7.86
N ASN A 302 -7.50 -18.19 -7.26
CA ASN A 302 -6.27 -18.43 -8.00
C ASN A 302 -6.40 -19.55 -9.05
N ALA A 303 -7.36 -20.48 -8.88
CA ALA A 303 -7.63 -21.55 -9.83
C ALA A 303 -8.35 -21.07 -11.11
N ASP A 304 -9.03 -19.92 -11.05
CA ASP A 304 -9.78 -19.35 -12.19
C ASP A 304 -8.88 -18.55 -13.14
N TYR A 305 -7.66 -18.19 -12.71
CA TYR A 305 -6.67 -17.53 -13.55
C TYR A 305 -5.91 -18.58 -14.36
N VAL A 306 -6.49 -18.99 -15.50
CA VAL A 306 -5.77 -19.80 -16.48
C VAL A 306 -4.72 -18.93 -17.16
N SER A 307 -3.47 -19.41 -17.25
CA SER A 307 -2.45 -18.73 -18.06
C SER A 307 -2.98 -18.60 -19.48
N SER A 308 -3.21 -17.35 -19.92
CA SER A 308 -3.61 -17.09 -21.29
C SER A 308 -2.50 -17.61 -22.20
N LYS A 309 -2.82 -18.60 -23.03
CA LYS A 309 -1.94 -19.03 -24.12
C LYS A 309 -2.03 -17.96 -25.20
N VAL A 310 -1.27 -16.89 -25.04
CA VAL A 310 -1.00 -15.93 -26.13
C VAL A 310 0.41 -16.17 -26.61
#